data_AF-A0A2T3LHX9-F1
#
_entry.id   AF-A0A2T3LHX9-F1
#
_cell.length_a   1.000
_cell.length_b   1.000
_cell.length_c   1.000
_cell.angle_alpha   90.00
_cell.angle_beta   90.00
_cell.angle_gamma   90.00
#
_symmetry.space_group_name_H-M   'P 1'
#
loop_
_entity.id
_entity.type
_entity.pdbx_description
1 polymer ?
#
loop_
_entity_poly.entity_id
_entity_poly.type
_entity_poly.pdbx_seq_one_letter_code
_entity_poly.pdbx_strand_id
1 'polypeptide(L)'
;MTENIIVEISNHRSSPKKVSVKAYCNDNQKLPSAVIISLEQYESAGLTQSLTQLLNKSKSQNIIDKCKALLSYIAAGATIRMNCYSR
;
A
#
# COMPACT_ATOMS: atom_id res chain seq x y z
N MET A 1 16.73 -3.05 16.83
CA MET A 1 16.92 -2.04 15.77
C MET A 1 15.56 -1.81 15.17
N THR A 2 15.06 -0.58 15.18
CA THR A 2 13.74 -0.26 14.59
C THR A 2 13.85 -0.48 13.08
N GLU A 3 13.16 -1.47 12.55
CA GLU A 3 13.14 -1.70 11.10
C GLU A 3 12.54 -0.47 10.43
N ASN A 4 13.32 0.19 9.57
CA ASN A 4 12.83 1.30 8.77
C ASN A 4 11.97 0.71 7.65
N ILE A 5 10.67 0.65 7.91
CA ILE A 5 9.69 0.20 6.93
C ILE A 5 9.30 1.39 6.05
N ILE A 6 9.38 1.19 4.74
CA ILE A 6 8.94 2.15 3.74
C ILE A 6 7.73 1.57 3.03
N VAL A 7 6.60 2.28 3.07
CA VAL A 7 5.42 1.98 2.27
C VAL A 7 5.46 2.83 1.01
N GLU A 8 5.74 2.20 -0.12
CA GLU A 8 5.76 2.83 -1.43
C GLU A 8 4.40 2.75 -2.11
N ILE A 9 3.96 3.88 -2.64
CA ILE A 9 2.77 4.01 -3.49
C ILE A 9 3.27 4.38 -4.88
N SER A 10 2.93 3.59 -5.89
CA SER A 10 3.42 3.80 -7.25
C SER A 10 2.32 3.53 -8.28
N ASN A 11 2.41 4.18 -9.45
CA ASN A 11 1.46 3.92 -10.52
C ASN A 11 1.54 2.46 -10.96
N HIS A 12 0.38 1.81 -11.11
CA HIS A 12 0.35 0.45 -11.63
C HIS A 12 0.62 0.50 -13.13
N ARG A 13 1.81 0.04 -13.56
CA ARG A 13 2.30 0.18 -14.95
C ARG A 13 1.31 -0.29 -16.02
N SER A 14 0.50 -1.29 -15.71
CA SER A 14 -0.46 -1.87 -16.66
C SER A 14 -1.86 -1.25 -16.61
N SER A 15 -2.14 -0.31 -15.69
CA SER A 15 -3.46 0.32 -15.60
C SER A 15 -3.38 1.74 -15.02
N PRO A 16 -3.69 2.78 -15.81
CA PRO A 16 -3.56 4.17 -15.38
C PRO A 16 -4.55 4.57 -14.28
N LYS A 17 -5.54 3.73 -13.98
CA LYS A 17 -6.55 3.96 -12.93
C LYS A 17 -6.25 3.21 -11.63
N LYS A 18 -5.05 2.65 -11.48
CA LYS A 18 -4.68 1.83 -10.32
C LYS A 18 -3.32 2.25 -9.79
N VAL A 19 -3.17 2.15 -8.47
CA VAL A 19 -1.88 2.31 -7.79
C VAL A 19 -1.50 1.02 -7.08
N SER A 20 -0.21 0.73 -7.08
CA SER A 20 0.39 -0.39 -6.38
C SER A 20 0.98 0.11 -5.07
N VAL A 21 0.57 -0.50 -3.97
CA VAL A 21 1.08 -0.22 -2.63
C VAL A 21 1.95 -1.39 -2.20
N LYS A 22 3.20 -1.13 -1.82
CA LYS A 22 4.20 -2.14 -1.44
C LYS A 22 4.93 -1.68 -0.19
N ALA A 23 5.36 -2.59 0.66
CA ALA A 23 6.26 -2.26 1.75
C ALA A 23 7.65 -2.87 1.54
N TYR A 24 8.67 -2.19 2.04
CA TYR A 24 10.06 -2.60 2.05
C TYR A 24 10.65 -2.38 3.44
N CYS A 25 11.61 -3.20 3.87
CA CYS A 25 12.42 -2.92 5.06
C CYS A 25 13.86 -2.60 4.66
N ASN A 26 14.55 -1.82 5.53
CA ASN A 26 16.00 -1.55 5.63
C ASN A 26 16.85 -1.64 4.33
N ASP A 27 16.98 -2.83 3.74
CA ASP A 27 17.77 -3.13 2.54
C ASP A 27 16.97 -3.14 1.22
N ASN A 28 15.86 -2.40 1.15
CA ASN A 28 14.86 -2.50 0.07
C ASN A 28 14.32 -3.93 -0.13
N GLN A 29 14.37 -4.76 0.91
CA GLN A 29 13.80 -6.10 0.85
C GLN A 29 12.28 -5.97 0.79
N LYS A 30 11.68 -6.51 -0.28
CA LYS A 30 10.23 -6.48 -0.49
C LYS A 30 9.52 -7.33 0.56
N LEU A 31 8.65 -6.69 1.33
CA LEU A 31 7.74 -7.39 2.22
C LEU A 31 6.58 -7.99 1.40
N PRO A 32 6.00 -9.12 1.85
CA PRO A 32 4.93 -9.81 1.13
C PRO A 32 3.56 -9.10 1.27
N SER A 33 3.53 -7.78 1.23
CA SER A 33 2.36 -6.94 1.53
C SER A 33 1.81 -6.17 0.31
N ALA A 34 2.21 -6.55 -0.91
CA ALA A 34 1.84 -5.83 -2.12
C ALA A 34 0.35 -5.96 -2.49
N VAL A 35 -0.35 -4.82 -2.59
CA VAL A 35 -1.76 -4.73 -3.03
C VAL A 35 -1.94 -3.69 -4.13
N ILE A 36 -3.03 -3.82 -4.88
CA ILE A 36 -3.42 -2.87 -5.92
C ILE A 36 -4.75 -2.24 -5.49
N ILE A 37 -4.80 -0.91 -5.45
CA ILE A 37 -6.01 -0.15 -5.15
C ILE A 37 -6.36 0.78 -6.32
N SER A 38 -7.62 1.23 -6.36
CA SER A 38 -8.04 2.23 -7.35
C SER A 38 -7.35 3.55 -7.08
N LEU A 39 -6.86 4.20 -8.14
CA LEU A 39 -6.26 5.54 -8.05
C LEU A 39 -7.29 6.55 -7.53
N GLU A 40 -8.51 6.52 -8.06
CA GLU A 40 -9.60 7.41 -7.67
C GLU A 40 -9.94 7.29 -6.18
N GLN A 41 -9.98 6.07 -5.67
CA GLN A 41 -10.26 5.81 -4.26
C GLN A 41 -9.12 6.34 -3.37
N TYR A 42 -7.88 6.15 -3.81
CA TYR A 42 -6.70 6.65 -3.13
C TYR A 42 -6.64 8.18 -3.11
N GLU A 43 -6.92 8.83 -4.23
CA GLU A 43 -6.94 10.30 -4.34
C GLU A 43 -8.10 10.93 -3.54
N SER A 44 -9.25 10.25 -3.46
CA SER A 44 -10.43 10.77 -2.75
C SER A 44 -10.37 10.57 -1.23
N ALA A 45 -10.00 9.38 -0.77
CA ALA A 45 -10.09 9.00 0.65
C ALA A 45 -8.72 8.81 1.33
N GLY A 46 -7.63 8.85 0.57
CA GLY A 46 -6.28 8.59 1.07
C GLY A 46 -5.96 7.10 1.22
N LEU A 47 -4.69 6.82 1.55
CA LEU A 47 -4.14 5.45 1.60
C LEU A 47 -4.83 4.57 2.64
N THR A 48 -4.86 5.01 3.90
CA THR A 48 -5.35 4.20 5.03
C THR A 48 -6.81 3.82 4.83
N GLN A 49 -7.66 4.77 4.43
CA GLN A 49 -9.08 4.49 4.19
C GLN A 49 -9.28 3.58 2.98
N SER A 50 -8.48 3.74 1.93
CA SER A 50 -8.51 2.85 0.77
C SER A 50 -8.16 1.40 1.12
N LEU A 51 -7.12 1.21 1.94
CA LEU A 51 -6.70 -0.10 2.45
C LEU A 51 -7.77 -0.72 3.36
N THR A 52 -8.37 0.07 4.26
CA THR A 52 -9.44 -0.41 5.15
C THR A 52 -10.69 -0.81 4.37
N GLN A 53 -11.06 -0.06 3.33
CA GLN A 53 -12.18 -0.43 2.47
C GLN A 53 -11.88 -1.71 1.66
N LEU A 54 -10.66 -1.87 1.14
CA LEU A 54 -10.26 -3.09 0.44
C LEU A 54 -10.26 -4.30 1.39
N LEU A 55 -9.75 -4.14 2.61
CA LEU A 55 -9.80 -5.13 3.68
C LEU A 55 -11.25 -5.60 3.93
N ASN A 56 -12.18 -4.66 4.11
CA ASN A 56 -13.57 -4.97 4.46
C ASN A 56 -14.37 -5.57 3.30
N LYS A 57 -14.00 -5.28 2.04
CA LYS A 57 -14.72 -5.76 0.85
C LYS A 57 -14.13 -7.04 0.24
N SER A 58 -12.87 -7.33 0.50
CA SER A 58 -12.19 -8.48 -0.11
C SER A 58 -12.65 -9.79 0.52
N LYS A 59 -12.85 -10.81 -0.32
CA LYS A 59 -13.06 -12.21 0.12
C LYS A 59 -11.77 -13.05 0.09
N SER A 60 -10.68 -12.50 -0.46
CA SER A 60 -9.40 -13.19 -0.56
C SER A 60 -8.60 -12.99 0.71
N GLN A 61 -8.36 -14.07 1.46
CA GLN A 61 -7.58 -14.05 2.70
C GLN A 61 -6.20 -13.44 2.48
N ASN A 62 -5.55 -13.76 1.37
CA ASN A 62 -4.25 -13.19 0.98
C ASN A 62 -4.30 -11.64 0.88
N ILE A 63 -5.35 -11.08 0.27
CA ILE A 63 -5.51 -9.62 0.18
C ILE A 63 -5.79 -9.02 1.57
N ILE A 64 -6.60 -9.70 2.38
CA ILE A 64 -6.92 -9.26 3.75
C ILE A 64 -5.63 -9.17 4.58
N ASP A 65 -4.82 -10.23 4.59
CA ASP A 65 -3.58 -10.28 5.37
C ASP A 65 -2.58 -9.20 4.93
N LYS A 66 -2.49 -8.96 3.62
CA LYS A 66 -1.65 -7.89 3.06
C LYS A 66 -2.12 -6.49 3.46
N CYS A 67 -3.44 -6.25 3.43
CA CYS A 67 -4.00 -4.97 3.86
C CYS A 67 -3.77 -4.74 5.36
N LYS A 68 -3.95 -5.78 6.20
CA LYS A 68 -3.64 -5.71 7.64
C LYS A 68 -2.16 -5.37 7.87
N ALA A 69 -1.26 -6.07 7.20
CA ALA A 69 0.17 -5.82 7.33
C ALA A 69 0.53 -4.37 6.96
N LEU A 70 0.04 -3.87 5.82
CA LEU A 70 0.26 -2.47 5.41
C LEU A 70 -0.29 -1.46 6.41
N LEU A 71 -1.52 -1.67 6.90
CA LEU A 71 -2.13 -0.81 7.91
C LEU A 71 -1.32 -0.83 9.22
N SER A 72 -0.84 -1.99 9.64
CA SER A 72 0.02 -2.13 10.82
C SER A 72 1.36 -1.41 10.63
N TYR A 73 1.99 -1.48 9.46
CA TYR A 73 3.23 -0.74 9.19
C TYR A 73 3.01 0.77 9.23
N ILE A 74 1.94 1.26 8.61
CA ILE A 74 1.58 2.69 8.65
C ILE A 74 1.33 3.13 10.11
N ALA A 75 0.59 2.35 10.89
CA ALA A 75 0.32 2.64 12.30
C ALA A 75 1.58 2.59 13.18
N ALA A 76 2.57 1.75 12.82
CA ALA A 76 3.86 1.68 13.49
C ALA A 76 4.83 2.81 13.09
N GLY A 77 4.40 3.76 12.26
CA GLY A 77 5.22 4.91 11.84
C GLY A 77 6.08 4.65 10.61
N ALA A 78 5.70 3.72 9.74
CA ALA A 78 6.40 3.51 8.48
C ALA A 78 6.48 4.79 7.63
N THR A 79 7.61 4.99 6.97
CA THR A 79 7.79 6.12 6.05
C THR A 79 6.97 5.88 4.79
N ILE A 80 6.16 6.85 4.38
CA ILE A 80 5.37 6.76 3.15
C ILE A 80 6.15 7.42 2.02
N ARG A 81 6.43 6.67 0.95
CA ARG A 81 7.08 7.16 -0.26
C ARG A 81 6.10 7.12 -1.43
N MET A 82 5.87 8.27 -2.05
CA MET A 82 5.02 8.36 -3.22
C MET A 82 5.89 8.46 -4.48
N ASN A 83 5.69 7.52 -5.39
CA ASN A 83 6.35 7.44 -6.69
C ASN A 83 5.28 7.32 -7.79
N CYS A 84 4.32 8.24 -7.74
CA CYS A 84 3.33 8.44 -8.78
C CYS A 84 3.87 9.53 -9.72
N TYR A 85 3.84 9.28 -11.03
CA TYR A 85 4.13 10.32 -12.00
C TYR A 85 3.02 11.37 -11.91
N SER A 86 3.36 12.58 -11.47
CA SER A 86 2.54 13.77 -11.72
C SER A 86 2.30 13.83 -13.23
N ARG A 87 1.04 13.82 -13.64
CA ARG A 87 0.68 14.10 -15.04
C ARG A 87 1.10 15.51 -15.43
#